data_AF-A0A8J7T9N8-F1
#
_entry.id   AF-A0A8J7T9N8-F1
#
_cell.length_a   1.000
_cell.length_b   1.000
_cell.length_c   1.000
_cell.angle_alpha   90.00
_cell.angle_beta   90.00
_cell.angle_gamma   90.00
#
_symmetry.space_group_name_H-M   'P 1'
#
loop_
_entity.id
_entity.type
_entity.pdbx_description
1 polymer ?
#
loop_
_entity_poly.entity_id
_entity_poly.type
_entity_poly.pdbx_seq_one_letter_code
_entity_poly.pdbx_strand_id
1 'polypeptide(L)' 'MKPQKVGVYVDYEGGQVSFYNVKEESHIYTFTCNFREKIYPFFSPCTNDGGKNSAPLIITPVSPPE' A
#
# COMPACT_ATOMS: atom_id res chain seq x y z
N MET A 1 -15.41 3.72 -3.73
CA MET A 1 -14.65 4.62 -4.64
C MET A 1 -13.30 4.00 -4.95
N LYS A 2 -12.65 4.38 -6.06
CA LYS A 2 -11.31 3.88 -6.41
C LYS A 2 -10.26 4.56 -5.50
N PRO A 3 -9.41 3.82 -4.76
CA PRO A 3 -8.42 4.42 -3.87
C PRO A 3 -7.43 5.28 -4.68
N GLN A 4 -7.21 6.51 -4.23
CA GLN A 4 -6.19 7.42 -4.79
C GLN A 4 -4.89 7.39 -4.00
N LYS A 5 -4.97 7.02 -2.72
CA LYS A 5 -3.84 6.81 -1.82
C LYS A 5 -4.08 5.52 -1.04
N VAL A 6 -3.12 4.61 -1.12
CA VAL A 6 -3.17 3.32 -0.42
C VAL A 6 -2.19 3.37 0.75
N GLY A 7 -2.68 3.06 1.95
CA GLY A 7 -1.84 2.81 3.12
C GLY A 7 -1.45 1.34 3.15
N VAL A 8 -0.18 1.06 3.46
CA VAL A 8 0.33 -0.30 3.64
C VAL A 8 0.88 -0.39 5.05
N TYR A 9 0.37 -1.36 5.81
CA TYR A 9 0.78 -1.63 7.18
C TYR A 9 1.33 -3.04 7.28
N VAL A 10 2.43 -3.19 8.00
CA VAL A 10 3.07 -4.48 8.27
C VAL A 10 3.07 -4.70 9.77
N ASP A 11 2.49 -5.81 10.19
CA ASP A 11 2.71 -6.40 11.51
C ASP A 11 3.51 -7.69 11.33
N TYR A 12 4.83 -7.58 11.50
CA TYR A 12 5.76 -8.69 11.21
C TYR A 12 5.57 -9.84 12.21
N GLU A 13 5.45 -9.54 13.50
CA GLU A 13 5.28 -10.57 14.53
C GLU A 13 3.88 -11.20 14.48
N GLY A 14 2.84 -10.40 14.22
CA GLY A 14 1.49 -10.89 13.99
C GLY A 14 1.26 -11.53 12.63
N GLY A 15 2.26 -11.51 11.75
CA GLY A 15 2.21 -12.17 10.44
C GLY A 15 1.21 -11.54 9.47
N GLN A 16 1.08 -10.22 9.44
CA GLN A 16 0.09 -9.52 8.62
C GLN A 16 0.69 -8.45 7.71
N VAL A 17 0.13 -8.36 6.50
CA VAL A 17 0.24 -7.18 5.63
C VAL A 17 -1.16 -6.69 5.30
N SER A 18 -1.49 -5.47 5.70
CA SER A 18 -2.82 -4.87 5.55
C SER A 18 -2.77 -3.65 4.63
N PHE A 19 -3.78 -3.53 3.77
CA PHE A 19 -3.95 -2.45 2.80
C PHE A 19 -5.19 -1.64 3.13
N TYR A 20 -5.08 -0.32 3.07
CA TYR A 20 -6.15 0.61 3.42
C TYR A 20 -6.35 1.67 2.35
N ASN A 21 -7.59 2.09 2.14
CA ASN A 21 -7.90 3.30 1.41
C ASN A 21 -7.80 4.47 2.38
N VAL A 22 -6.76 5.30 2.22
CA VAL A 22 -6.47 6.39 3.17
C VAL A 22 -7.57 7.44 3.20
N LYS A 23 -8.17 7.74 2.04
CA LYS A 23 -9.19 8.79 1.94
C LYS A 23 -10.51 8.39 2.61
N GLU A 24 -10.88 7.12 2.46
CA GLU A 24 -12.14 6.59 2.96
C GLU A 24 -11.96 5.89 4.31
N GLU A 25 -10.78 5.99 4.92
CA GLU A 25 -10.39 5.37 6.20
C GLU A 25 -10.84 3.91 6.34
N SER A 26 -10.77 3.17 5.23
CA SER A 26 -11.36 1.83 5.13
C SER A 26 -10.34 0.77 4.80
N HIS A 27 -10.58 -0.43 5.33
CA HIS A 27 -9.81 -1.62 5.02
C HIS A 27 -10.09 -2.10 3.59
N ILE A 28 -9.02 -2.42 2.86
CA ILE A 28 -9.11 -3.03 1.53
C ILE A 28 -8.92 -4.54 1.66
N TYR A 29 -7.81 -4.97 2.25
CA TYR A 29 -7.47 -6.38 2.37
C TYR A 29 -6.33 -6.64 3.38
N THR A 30 -6.27 -7.84 3.94
CA THR A 30 -5.16 -8.31 4.79
C THR A 30 -4.69 -9.68 4.32
N PHE A 31 -3.39 -9.81 4.08
CA PHE A 31 -2.72 -11.10 3.95
C PHE A 31 -2.24 -11.55 5.33
N THR A 32 -2.36 -12.85 5.60
CA THR A 32 -1.79 -13.50 6.78
C THR A 32 -0.70 -14.45 6.33
N CYS A 33 0.50 -14.33 6.89
CA CYS A 33 1.63 -15.18 6.58
C CYS A 33 2.63 -15.25 7.73
N ASN A 34 3.30 -16.39 7.87
CA ASN A 34 4.41 -16.54 8.81
C ASN A 34 5.72 -16.07 8.17
N PHE A 35 6.16 -14.85 8.47
CA PHE A 35 7.41 -14.32 7.94
C PHE A 35 8.61 -15.01 8.58
N ARG A 36 9.63 -15.34 7.77
CA ARG A 36 10.86 -15.98 8.23
C ARG A 36 12.12 -15.18 7.87
N GLU A 37 11.97 -14.18 7.03
CA GLU A 37 13.05 -13.38 6.47
C GLU A 37 12.65 -11.91 6.39
N LYS A 38 13.65 -11.05 6.19
CA LYS A 38 13.42 -9.63 5.96
C LYS A 38 12.50 -9.44 4.77
N ILE A 39 11.51 -8.58 4.94
CA ILE A 39 10.63 -8.15 3.87
C ILE A 39 11.01 -6.76 3.38
N TYR A 40 10.69 -6.48 2.13
CA TYR A 40 10.95 -5.21 1.49
C TYR A 40 9.68 -4.72 0.79
N PRO A 41 9.44 -3.40 0.76
CA PRO A 41 8.32 -2.87 0.00
C PRO A 41 8.55 -3.08 -1.51
N PHE A 42 7.47 -3.42 -2.22
CA PHE A 42 7.48 -3.59 -3.67
C PHE A 42 6.62 -2.50 -4.33
N PHE A 43 7.16 -1.83 -5.33
CA PHE A 43 6.46 -0.80 -6.10
C PHE A 43 6.60 -1.08 -7.59
N SER A 44 5.48 -1.02 -8.31
CA SER A 44 5.46 -1.06 -9.77
C SER A 44 4.37 -0.12 -10.27
N PRO A 45 4.69 0.91 -11.07
CA PRO A 45 3.67 1.73 -11.71
C PRO A 45 2.96 0.99 -12.85
N CYS A 46 3.30 -0.28 -13.14
CA CYS A 46 2.84 -1.03 -14.31
C CYS A 46 3.22 -0.36 -15.65
N THR A 47 2.69 -0.88 -16.76
CA THR A 47 2.99 -0.38 -18.10
C THR A 47 2.31 0.96 -18.37
N ASN A 48 2.91 1.75 -19.25
CA ASN A 48 2.29 2.95 -19.78
C ASN A 48 1.24 2.57 -20.84
N ASP A 49 -0.02 2.35 -20.43
CA ASP A 49 -1.16 1.99 -21.29
C ASP A 49 -1.56 3.13 -22.23
N GLY A 50 -0.79 3.32 -23.31
CA GLY A 50 -1.04 4.36 -24.32
C GLY A 50 -1.11 5.78 -23.74
N GLY A 51 -0.41 6.06 -22.64
CA GLY A 51 -0.43 7.34 -21.93
C GLY A 51 -1.38 7.40 -20.73
N LYS A 52 -2.33 6.46 -20.60
CA LYS A 52 -3.36 6.50 -19.52
C LYS A 52 -2.79 6.24 -18.13
N ASN A 53 -1.66 5.54 -18.06
CA ASN A 53 -0.97 5.20 -16.82
C ASN A 53 0.47 5.77 -16.82
N SER A 54 0.59 7.02 -17.28
CA SER A 54 1.87 7.73 -17.37
C SER A 54 2.31 8.38 -16.05
N ALA A 55 1.40 8.52 -15.09
CA ALA A 55 1.71 9.10 -13.79
C ALA A 55 2.55 8.15 -12.92
N PRO A 56 3.52 8.68 -12.14
CA PRO A 56 4.33 7.85 -11.25
C PRO A 56 3.55 7.44 -9.98
N LEU A 57 4.03 6.40 -9.30
CA LEU A 57 3.70 6.18 -7.90
C LEU A 57 4.53 7.13 -7.02
N ILE A 58 3.87 7.81 -6.09
CA ILE A 58 4.52 8.78 -5.19
C ILE A 58 4.41 8.27 -3.75
N ILE A 59 5.55 8.08 -3.09
CA ILE A 59 5.61 7.80 -1.66
C ILE A 59 5.43 9.13 -0.92
N THR A 60 4.42 9.21 -0.07
CA THR A 60 4.11 10.41 0.70
C THR A 60 4.38 10.19 2.19
N PRO A 61 4.84 11.21 2.93
CA PRO A 61 4.89 11.14 4.38
C PRO A 61 3.48 10.88 4.97
N VAL A 62 3.45 10.25 6.14
CA VAL A 62 2.24 10.15 6.96
C VAL A 62 2.13 11.46 7.73
N SER A 63 1.00 12.15 7.61
CA SER A 63 0.73 13.32 8.45
C SER A 63 0.70 12.89 9.91
N PRO A 64 1.29 13.66 10.85
CA PRO A 64 1.09 13.41 12.26
C PRO A 64 -0.42 13.42 12.57
N PRO A 65 -0.90 12.59 13.50
CA PRO A 65 -2.23 12.81 14.08
C PRO A 65 -2.25 14.22 14.70
N GLU A 66 -3.30 14.98 14.42
CA GLU A 66 -3.57 16.29 15.07
C GLU A 66 -3.67 16.17 16.59
#